data_AF-I9KEK2-F1
#
_entry.id   AF-I9KEK2-F1
#
_cell.length_a   1.000
_cell.length_b   1.000
_cell.length_c   1.000
_cell.angle_alpha   90.00
_cell.angle_beta   90.00
_cell.angle_gamma   90.00
#
_symmetry.space_group_name_H-M   'P 1'
#
loop_
_entity.id
_entity.type
_entity.pdbx_description
1 polymer ?
#
loop_
_entity_poly.entity_id
_entity_poly.type
_entity_poly.pdbx_seq_one_letter_code
_entity_poly.pdbx_strand_id
1 'polypeptide(L)'
;MCDSGECPRGPGAADRSPCTGSRLAGKGRVIDRGEPPFILGWDIGGVVDEAPQTWRFRPGDEVFGMPLFPRVASAYAEVVSAPALHLARRPASLSHVEASALPVVGLTAWQGLVDLGGVTEGDRVLLHGGGGGVGHVAIQIAKALGAHVIATASGSKRKFVEGFGGDGRIVVGVDDPGVRGDRLGHLVQVG
;
A
#
# COMPACT_ATOMS: atom_id res chain seq x y z
N MET A 1 -14.27 19.71 -36.79
CA MET A 1 -13.31 20.79 -37.04
C MET A 1 -13.40 21.76 -35.88
N CYS A 2 -12.52 21.58 -34.90
CA CYS A 2 -12.19 22.58 -33.90
C CYS A 2 -10.66 22.67 -33.90
N ASP A 3 -10.22 23.91 -33.97
CA ASP A 3 -8.90 24.35 -34.37
C ASP A 3 -7.90 24.34 -33.19
N SER A 4 -6.64 24.37 -33.58
CA SER A 4 -5.37 24.30 -32.85
C SER A 4 -5.22 25.01 -31.49
N GLY A 5 -4.42 24.40 -30.60
CA GLY A 5 -3.78 25.03 -29.45
C GLY A 5 -3.44 24.04 -28.33
N GLU A 6 -2.62 23.02 -28.56
CA GLU A 6 -1.16 23.01 -28.33
C GLU A 6 -0.79 22.10 -27.14
N CYS A 7 -0.22 20.95 -27.48
CA CYS A 7 0.34 19.95 -26.58
C CYS A 7 1.82 20.27 -26.38
N PRO A 8 2.31 20.56 -25.15
CA PRO A 8 3.74 20.67 -24.94
C PRO A 8 4.31 19.26 -24.77
N ARG A 9 4.89 18.76 -25.86
CA ARG A 9 5.99 17.81 -25.82
C ARG A 9 7.13 18.47 -25.02
N GLY A 10 7.63 17.79 -23.98
CA GLY A 10 8.78 18.28 -23.22
C GLY A 10 10.07 18.31 -24.05
N PRO A 11 11.18 18.79 -23.47
CA PRO A 11 12.50 18.36 -23.90
C PRO A 11 13.36 17.90 -22.72
N GLY A 12 14.06 16.78 -22.90
CA GLY A 12 15.32 16.54 -22.21
C GLY A 12 16.47 17.12 -23.03
N ALA A 13 17.40 17.82 -22.38
CA ALA A 13 18.83 17.87 -22.72
C ALA A 13 19.60 18.66 -21.63
N ALA A 14 20.77 18.16 -21.27
CA ALA A 14 21.60 18.50 -20.12
C ALA A 14 22.29 19.88 -20.13
N ASP A 15 22.58 20.39 -18.92
CA ASP A 15 23.84 21.07 -18.57
C ASP A 15 24.10 20.93 -17.05
N ARG A 16 25.34 20.62 -16.66
CA ARG A 16 25.82 20.48 -15.28
C ARG A 16 26.32 21.82 -14.77
N SER A 17 26.00 22.18 -13.54
CA SER A 17 27.01 22.78 -12.64
C SER A 17 26.70 22.53 -11.16
N PRO A 18 27.72 22.31 -10.31
CA PRO A 18 27.58 21.72 -8.99
C PRO A 18 27.73 22.76 -7.86
N CYS A 19 26.76 22.87 -6.94
CA CYS A 19 26.94 23.58 -5.67
C CYS A 19 26.05 22.97 -4.57
N THR A 20 26.59 21.93 -3.93
CA THR A 20 26.62 21.64 -2.48
C THR A 20 25.43 22.00 -1.55
N GLY A 21 24.91 20.94 -0.91
CA GLY A 21 24.42 20.91 0.49
C GLY A 21 23.05 20.23 0.62
N SER A 22 22.83 19.07 1.23
CA SER A 22 23.59 18.22 2.15
C SER A 22 23.20 16.75 1.94
N ARG A 23 24.15 15.84 2.20
CA ARG A 23 23.94 14.38 2.14
C ARG A 23 22.90 13.94 3.17
N LEU A 24 21.84 13.28 2.71
CA LEU A 24 21.27 12.15 3.44
C LEU A 24 21.72 10.88 2.72
N ALA A 25 22.72 10.22 3.32
CA ALA A 25 23.22 8.94 2.87
C ALA A 25 22.15 7.86 3.10
N GLY A 26 21.45 7.50 2.03
CA GLY A 26 20.65 6.29 1.94
C GLY A 26 20.64 5.84 0.49
N LYS A 27 21.23 4.67 0.18
CA LYS A 27 21.08 4.02 -1.13
C LYS A 27 19.63 3.52 -1.27
N GLY A 28 18.71 4.43 -1.50
CA GLY A 28 17.36 4.15 -1.97
C GLY A 28 17.16 4.94 -3.26
N ARG A 29 16.51 4.34 -4.27
CA ARG A 29 15.98 5.14 -5.38
C ARG A 29 14.94 6.09 -4.77
N VAL A 30 15.33 7.34 -4.54
CA VAL A 30 14.37 8.39 -4.20
C VAL A 30 13.45 8.53 -5.41
N ILE A 31 12.14 8.37 -5.20
CA ILE A 31 11.15 8.64 -6.22
C ILE A 31 11.35 10.09 -6.66
N ASP A 32 11.69 10.30 -7.92
CA ASP A 32 11.83 11.64 -8.49
C ASP A 32 10.46 12.31 -8.51
N ARG A 33 10.33 13.41 -7.76
CA ARG A 33 9.08 14.18 -7.61
C ARG A 33 9.10 15.48 -8.42
N GLY A 34 10.17 15.74 -9.16
CA GLY A 34 10.41 17.04 -9.78
C GLY A 34 10.74 18.13 -8.74
N GLU A 35 10.77 19.37 -9.20
CA GLU A 35 10.99 20.54 -8.34
C GLU A 35 9.71 20.94 -7.59
N PRO A 36 9.80 21.35 -6.31
CA PRO A 36 8.66 21.88 -5.56
C PRO A 36 8.02 23.11 -6.23
N PRO A 37 6.70 23.34 -6.05
CA PRO A 37 5.76 22.55 -5.25
C PRO A 37 5.22 21.32 -6.00
N PHE A 38 5.09 20.19 -5.29
CA PHE A 38 4.49 18.95 -5.80
C PHE A 38 3.37 18.45 -4.89
N ILE A 39 2.43 17.69 -5.45
CA ILE A 39 1.32 17.06 -4.72
C ILE A 39 1.73 15.65 -4.27
N LEU A 40 1.40 15.30 -3.03
CA LEU A 40 1.76 14.02 -2.40
C LEU A 40 0.64 12.98 -2.52
N GLY A 41 0.96 11.75 -2.09
CA GLY A 41 -0.02 10.67 -1.89
C GLY A 41 -0.10 9.68 -3.05
N TRP A 42 -0.46 8.44 -2.70
CA TRP A 42 -0.68 7.32 -3.62
C TRP A 42 -2.00 6.61 -3.41
N ASP A 43 -2.62 6.72 -2.25
CA ASP A 43 -3.89 6.08 -1.95
C ASP A 43 -5.05 6.98 -2.36
N ILE A 44 -5.98 6.40 -3.12
CA ILE A 44 -7.19 7.10 -3.57
C ILE A 44 -8.43 6.25 -3.31
N GLY A 45 -9.53 6.94 -3.09
CA GLY A 45 -10.88 6.38 -3.12
C GLY A 45 -11.85 7.50 -3.42
N GLY A 46 -12.78 7.23 -4.33
CA GLY A 46 -13.70 8.23 -4.84
C GLY A 46 -14.62 7.68 -5.92
N VAL A 47 -15.24 8.61 -6.64
CA VAL A 47 -16.17 8.31 -7.72
C VAL A 47 -15.50 8.63 -9.06
N VAL A 48 -15.67 7.77 -10.05
CA VAL A 48 -15.21 8.05 -11.41
C VAL A 48 -16.00 9.23 -11.96
N ASP A 49 -15.29 10.31 -12.33
CA ASP A 49 -15.86 11.49 -12.97
C ASP A 49 -15.96 11.29 -14.48
N GLU A 50 -14.82 10.94 -15.11
CA GLU A 50 -14.73 10.68 -16.54
C GLU A 50 -14.01 9.36 -16.83
N ALA A 51 -14.51 8.60 -17.81
CA ALA A 51 -13.86 7.38 -18.29
C ALA A 51 -14.15 7.12 -19.78
N PRO A 52 -13.20 6.59 -20.56
CA PRO A 52 -13.46 6.13 -21.92
C PRO A 52 -14.58 5.07 -21.95
N GLN A 53 -15.48 5.15 -22.92
CA GLN A 53 -16.64 4.25 -23.00
C GLN A 53 -16.27 2.76 -23.13
N THR A 54 -15.07 2.46 -23.63
CA THR A 54 -14.57 1.09 -23.86
C THR A 54 -13.94 0.45 -22.63
N TRP A 55 -13.88 1.16 -21.50
CA TRP A 55 -13.23 0.66 -20.29
C TRP A 55 -14.22 0.10 -19.25
N ARG A 56 -13.70 -0.66 -18.27
CA ARG A 56 -14.49 -1.40 -17.27
C ARG A 56 -15.19 -0.52 -16.22
N PHE A 57 -14.92 0.78 -16.21
CA PHE A 57 -15.53 1.74 -15.30
C PHE A 57 -16.30 2.79 -16.08
N ARG A 58 -17.35 3.33 -15.46
CA ARG A 58 -18.16 4.42 -15.99
C ARG A 58 -18.26 5.57 -14.98
N PRO A 59 -18.56 6.80 -15.43
CA PRO A 59 -18.91 7.88 -14.54
C PRO A 59 -19.94 7.43 -13.49
N GLY A 60 -19.69 7.75 -12.22
CA GLY A 60 -20.52 7.31 -11.08
C GLY A 60 -20.06 6.01 -10.40
N ASP A 61 -19.13 5.24 -10.99
CA ASP A 61 -18.58 4.06 -10.32
C ASP A 61 -17.71 4.47 -9.11
N GLU A 62 -17.95 3.84 -7.96
CA GLU A 62 -17.12 4.02 -6.77
C GLU A 62 -15.90 3.11 -6.84
N VAL A 63 -14.71 3.70 -6.71
CA VAL A 63 -13.43 3.03 -6.90
C VAL A 63 -12.42 3.43 -5.84
N PHE A 64 -11.41 2.59 -5.66
CA PHE A 64 -10.25 2.85 -4.82
C PHE A 64 -9.01 2.20 -5.43
N GLY A 65 -7.81 2.64 -5.03
CA GLY A 65 -6.57 2.03 -5.53
C GLY A 65 -5.30 2.82 -5.27
N MET A 66 -4.20 2.29 -5.81
CA MET A 66 -2.85 2.85 -5.70
C MET A 66 -2.29 3.18 -7.11
N PRO A 67 -2.68 4.30 -7.72
CA PRO A 67 -2.22 4.66 -9.06
C PRO A 67 -0.72 4.91 -9.13
N LEU A 68 -0.12 4.59 -10.28
CA LEU A 68 1.15 5.10 -10.78
C LEU A 68 2.40 4.73 -9.99
N PHE A 69 2.30 4.05 -8.85
CA PHE A 69 3.47 3.61 -8.08
C PHE A 69 4.47 2.83 -8.96
N PRO A 70 5.79 3.11 -8.89
CA PRO A 70 6.47 4.04 -8.00
C PRO A 70 6.58 5.50 -8.51
N ARG A 71 5.90 5.87 -9.61
CA ARG A 71 5.80 7.27 -10.07
C ARG A 71 4.82 8.04 -9.19
N VAL A 72 4.99 9.36 -9.12
CA VAL A 72 4.10 10.26 -8.36
C VAL A 72 2.67 10.15 -8.87
N ALA A 73 1.73 9.97 -7.94
CA ALA A 73 0.30 9.91 -8.24
C ALA A 73 -0.46 11.21 -7.95
N SER A 74 0.09 12.10 -7.11
CA SER A 74 -0.57 13.35 -6.73
C SER A 74 -1.96 13.14 -6.11
N ALA A 75 -2.11 12.10 -5.27
CA ALA A 75 -3.42 11.68 -4.74
C ALA A 75 -4.06 12.66 -3.75
N TYR A 76 -3.30 13.55 -3.13
CA TYR A 76 -3.82 14.60 -2.24
C TYR A 76 -4.37 15.78 -3.04
N ALA A 77 -5.32 15.50 -3.91
CA ALA A 77 -6.00 16.44 -4.79
C ALA A 77 -7.49 16.10 -4.87
N GLU A 78 -8.31 17.06 -5.30
CA GLU A 78 -9.75 16.83 -5.51
C GLU A 78 -10.03 15.89 -6.69
N VAL A 79 -9.14 15.88 -7.69
CA VAL A 79 -9.22 15.04 -8.89
C VAL A 79 -7.85 14.47 -9.20
N VAL A 80 -7.81 13.19 -9.57
CA VAL A 80 -6.57 12.48 -9.93
C VAL A 80 -6.79 11.60 -11.16
N SER A 81 -5.86 11.68 -12.11
CA SER A 81 -5.84 10.77 -13.25
C SER A 81 -5.18 9.45 -12.87
N ALA A 82 -5.91 8.34 -13.01
CA ALA A 82 -5.43 7.02 -12.65
C ALA A 82 -5.60 6.02 -13.80
N PRO A 83 -4.58 5.21 -14.13
CA PRO A 83 -4.77 4.07 -15.00
C PRO A 83 -5.80 3.13 -14.39
N ALA A 84 -6.86 2.82 -15.12
CA ALA A 84 -7.97 2.08 -14.55
C ALA A 84 -7.64 0.60 -14.23
N LEU A 85 -6.49 0.08 -14.64
CA LEU A 85 -5.95 -1.20 -14.14
C LEU A 85 -5.44 -1.11 -12.70
N HIS A 86 -5.13 0.08 -12.19
CA HIS A 86 -4.64 0.28 -10.82
C HIS A 86 -5.77 0.52 -9.80
N LEU A 87 -7.01 0.49 -10.26
CA LEU A 87 -8.19 0.71 -9.42
C LEU A 87 -8.95 -0.59 -9.21
N ALA A 88 -9.78 -0.64 -8.20
CA ALA A 88 -10.78 -1.67 -7.99
C ALA A 88 -12.10 -1.00 -7.59
N ARG A 89 -13.22 -1.73 -7.75
CA ARG A 89 -14.51 -1.23 -7.25
C ARG A 89 -14.48 -1.20 -5.72
N ARG A 90 -14.98 -0.12 -5.13
CA ARG A 90 -15.14 0.00 -3.68
C ARG A 90 -16.09 -1.11 -3.20
N PRO A 91 -15.71 -1.92 -2.19
CA PRO A 91 -16.66 -2.81 -1.55
C PRO A 91 -17.78 -1.99 -0.90
N ALA A 92 -19.05 -2.36 -1.14
CA ALA A 92 -20.20 -1.62 -0.61
C ALA A 92 -20.22 -1.54 0.93
N SER A 93 -19.56 -2.48 1.60
CA SER A 93 -19.44 -2.55 3.06
C SER A 93 -18.43 -1.56 3.66
N LEU A 94 -17.59 -0.92 2.86
CA LEU A 94 -16.52 -0.01 3.34
C LEU A 94 -16.80 1.40 2.86
N SER A 95 -16.85 2.39 3.75
CA SER A 95 -16.91 3.81 3.39
C SER A 95 -15.75 4.22 2.45
N HIS A 96 -15.88 5.37 1.78
CA HIS A 96 -14.79 5.91 0.96
C HIS A 96 -13.50 6.09 1.77
N VAL A 97 -13.59 6.57 3.01
CA VAL A 97 -12.41 6.76 3.88
C VAL A 97 -11.74 5.42 4.19
N GLU A 98 -12.51 4.40 4.54
CA GLU A 98 -11.97 3.07 4.82
C GLU A 98 -11.35 2.45 3.57
N ALA A 99 -12.02 2.55 2.42
CA ALA A 99 -11.49 2.03 1.16
C ALA A 99 -10.20 2.75 0.75
N SER A 100 -10.12 4.07 0.87
CA SER A 100 -8.91 4.85 0.59
C SER A 100 -7.74 4.48 1.50
N ALA A 101 -7.97 3.96 2.71
CA ALA A 101 -6.90 3.61 3.63
C ALA A 101 -6.24 2.24 3.34
N LEU A 102 -6.77 1.47 2.38
CA LEU A 102 -6.36 0.09 2.11
C LEU A 102 -5.29 -0.12 1.03
N PRO A 103 -5.18 0.66 -0.07
CA PRO A 103 -4.41 0.22 -1.23
C PRO A 103 -2.93 -0.02 -0.94
N VAL A 104 -2.19 0.97 -0.39
CA VAL A 104 -0.77 0.81 -0.06
C VAL A 104 -0.57 -0.31 0.96
N VAL A 105 -1.31 -0.29 2.08
CA VAL A 105 -1.10 -1.26 3.17
C VAL A 105 -1.49 -2.68 2.78
N GLY A 106 -2.57 -2.82 2.02
CA GLY A 106 -3.09 -4.09 1.53
C GLY A 106 -2.19 -4.70 0.47
N LEU A 107 -1.75 -3.91 -0.52
CA LEU A 107 -0.81 -4.38 -1.54
C LEU A 107 0.55 -4.73 -0.94
N THR A 108 1.02 -3.97 0.05
CA THR A 108 2.27 -4.29 0.77
C THR A 108 2.15 -5.62 1.51
N ALA A 109 1.05 -5.83 2.24
CA ALA A 109 0.81 -7.09 2.95
C ALA A 109 0.66 -8.27 1.97
N TRP A 110 -0.08 -8.07 0.88
CA TRP A 110 -0.30 -9.09 -0.15
C TRP A 110 1.01 -9.49 -0.84
N GLN A 111 1.82 -8.53 -1.26
CA GLN A 111 3.12 -8.81 -1.88
C GLN A 111 4.03 -9.60 -0.94
N GLY A 112 4.06 -9.23 0.35
CA GLY A 112 4.82 -9.94 1.36
C GLY A 112 4.35 -11.38 1.54
N LEU A 113 3.06 -11.58 1.82
CA LEU A 113 2.50 -12.89 2.18
C LEU A 113 2.29 -13.81 0.99
N VAL A 114 1.72 -13.30 -0.11
CA VAL A 114 1.26 -14.11 -1.23
C VAL A 114 2.33 -14.17 -2.31
N ASP A 115 2.73 -13.03 -2.86
CA ASP A 115 3.58 -13.02 -4.07
C ASP A 115 5.02 -13.47 -3.77
N LEU A 116 5.58 -13.04 -2.64
CA LEU A 116 6.95 -13.36 -2.22
C LEU A 116 6.99 -14.51 -1.22
N GLY A 117 6.06 -14.50 -0.26
CA GLY A 117 6.02 -15.44 0.84
C GLY A 117 5.40 -16.80 0.51
N GLY A 118 4.51 -16.84 -0.48
CA GLY A 118 3.81 -18.07 -0.86
C GLY A 118 3.03 -18.70 0.28
N VAL A 119 2.49 -17.90 1.21
CA VAL A 119 1.79 -18.39 2.40
C VAL A 119 0.55 -19.19 2.01
N THR A 120 0.42 -20.38 2.60
CA THR A 120 -0.67 -21.32 2.39
C THR A 120 -1.26 -21.81 3.72
N GLU A 121 -2.33 -22.60 3.64
CA GLU A 121 -2.99 -23.16 4.81
C GLU A 121 -2.02 -24.01 5.66
N GLY A 122 -2.05 -23.81 6.98
CA GLY A 122 -1.19 -24.53 7.92
C GLY A 122 0.19 -23.92 8.14
N ASP A 123 0.62 -22.95 7.33
CA ASP A 123 1.87 -22.22 7.55
C ASP A 123 1.85 -21.43 8.86
N ARG A 124 3.04 -21.15 9.41
CA ARG A 124 3.19 -20.34 10.63
C ARG A 124 3.89 -19.04 10.29
N VAL A 125 3.17 -17.93 10.37
CA VAL A 125 3.65 -16.61 9.94
C VAL A 125 3.93 -15.74 11.17
N LEU A 126 5.15 -15.20 11.28
CA LEU A 126 5.50 -14.18 12.25
C LEU A 126 5.36 -12.79 11.61
N LEU A 127 4.48 -11.97 12.18
CA LEU A 127 4.24 -10.59 11.77
C LEU A 127 4.76 -9.64 12.85
N HIS A 128 5.65 -8.74 12.48
CA HIS A 128 6.07 -7.68 13.38
C HIS A 128 5.07 -6.52 13.34
N GLY A 129 4.95 -5.80 14.46
CA GLY A 129 4.13 -4.58 14.50
C GLY A 129 2.66 -4.81 14.09
N GLY A 130 2.03 -5.90 14.54
CA GLY A 130 0.68 -6.33 14.17
C GLY A 130 -0.42 -5.29 14.41
N GLY A 131 -0.20 -4.32 15.31
CA GLY A 131 -1.11 -3.19 15.51
C GLY A 131 -0.83 -1.97 14.63
N GLY A 132 0.08 -2.07 13.66
CA GLY A 132 0.45 -1.03 12.70
C GLY A 132 -0.43 -1.03 11.45
N GLY A 133 -0.18 -0.08 10.54
CA GLY A 133 -0.97 0.09 9.31
C GLY A 133 -0.95 -1.16 8.41
N VAL A 134 0.23 -1.73 8.15
CA VAL A 134 0.36 -2.97 7.37
C VAL A 134 0.04 -4.20 8.23
N GLY A 135 0.57 -4.26 9.45
CA GLY A 135 0.49 -5.43 10.32
C GLY A 135 -0.93 -5.94 10.56
N HIS A 136 -1.89 -5.04 10.84
CA HIS A 136 -3.26 -5.47 11.11
C HIS A 136 -3.98 -6.01 9.88
N VAL A 137 -3.63 -5.53 8.69
CA VAL A 137 -4.13 -6.07 7.40
C VAL A 137 -3.45 -7.40 7.09
N ALA A 138 -2.14 -7.50 7.30
CA ALA A 138 -1.36 -8.72 7.11
C ALA A 138 -1.86 -9.87 7.99
N ILE A 139 -2.22 -9.61 9.26
CA ILE A 139 -2.82 -10.62 10.15
C ILE A 139 -4.09 -11.19 9.52
N GLN A 140 -4.98 -10.33 9.05
CA GLN A 140 -6.26 -10.75 8.49
C GLN A 140 -6.07 -11.53 7.18
N ILE A 141 -5.16 -11.10 6.30
CA ILE A 141 -4.83 -11.82 5.06
C ILE A 141 -4.23 -13.20 5.37
N ALA A 142 -3.22 -13.27 6.24
CA ALA A 142 -2.59 -14.54 6.60
C ALA A 142 -3.60 -15.54 7.19
N LYS A 143 -4.51 -15.04 8.04
CA LYS A 143 -5.60 -15.85 8.57
C LYS A 143 -6.59 -16.31 7.51
N ALA A 144 -6.96 -15.44 6.57
CA ALA A 144 -7.84 -15.79 5.45
C ALA A 144 -7.21 -16.86 4.53
N LEU A 145 -5.87 -16.92 4.47
CA LEU A 145 -5.11 -17.98 3.80
C LEU A 145 -5.02 -19.29 4.61
N GLY A 146 -5.57 -19.33 5.83
CA GLY A 146 -5.54 -20.51 6.69
C GLY A 146 -4.24 -20.67 7.50
N ALA A 147 -3.39 -19.65 7.53
CA ALA A 147 -2.14 -19.70 8.29
C ALA A 147 -2.36 -19.48 9.80
N HIS A 148 -1.42 -19.98 10.60
CA HIS A 148 -1.28 -19.69 12.01
C HIS A 148 -0.44 -18.43 12.21
N VAL A 149 -1.01 -17.40 12.82
CA VAL A 149 -0.36 -16.10 12.96
C VAL A 149 0.27 -15.94 14.33
N ILE A 150 1.51 -15.48 14.34
CA ILE A 150 2.21 -14.99 15.52
C ILE A 150 2.48 -13.52 15.25
N ALA A 151 2.00 -12.62 16.10
CA ALA A 151 2.16 -11.19 15.89
C ALA A 151 2.88 -10.54 17.08
N THR A 152 3.79 -9.61 16.82
CA THR A 152 4.30 -8.72 17.87
C THR A 152 3.49 -7.43 17.91
N ALA A 153 3.27 -6.88 19.10
CA ALA A 153 2.60 -5.59 19.25
C ALA A 153 3.05 -4.86 20.51
N SER A 154 2.90 -3.53 20.51
CA SER A 154 3.01 -2.74 21.73
C SER A 154 1.92 -3.14 22.73
N GLY A 155 2.21 -3.01 24.03
CA GLY A 155 1.24 -3.35 25.08
C GLY A 155 -0.11 -2.63 24.92
N SER A 156 -0.10 -1.37 24.47
CA SER A 156 -1.31 -0.58 24.19
C SER A 156 -2.16 -1.14 23.05
N LYS A 157 -1.57 -1.86 22.09
CA LYS A 157 -2.24 -2.41 20.91
C LYS A 157 -2.52 -3.91 21.03
N ARG A 158 -2.10 -4.54 22.13
CA ARG A 158 -2.27 -5.99 22.35
C ARG A 158 -3.72 -6.44 22.20
N LYS A 159 -4.67 -5.82 22.91
CA LYS A 159 -6.09 -6.18 22.84
C LYS A 159 -6.68 -6.03 21.43
N PHE A 160 -6.22 -5.00 20.70
CA PHE A 160 -6.65 -4.79 19.31
C PHE A 160 -6.18 -5.93 18.41
N VAL A 161 -4.91 -6.33 18.53
CA VAL A 161 -4.35 -7.45 17.77
C VAL A 161 -4.99 -8.78 18.15
N GLU A 162 -5.17 -9.05 19.45
CA GLU A 162 -5.87 -10.24 19.94
C GLU A 162 -7.32 -10.32 19.45
N GLY A 163 -7.96 -9.16 19.20
CA GLY A 163 -9.32 -9.07 18.65
C GLY A 163 -9.48 -9.71 17.27
N PHE A 164 -8.40 -9.81 16.47
CA PHE A 164 -8.44 -10.53 15.19
C PHE A 164 -8.44 -12.06 15.35
N GLY A 165 -8.20 -12.56 16.57
CA GLY A 165 -7.81 -13.93 16.90
C GLY A 165 -8.90 -14.89 17.35
N GLY A 166 -10.19 -14.61 17.12
CA GLY A 166 -11.32 -15.35 17.71
C GLY A 166 -11.36 -16.88 17.50
N ASP A 167 -10.48 -17.44 16.68
CA ASP A 167 -10.30 -18.87 16.38
C ASP A 167 -9.10 -19.51 17.09
N GLY A 168 -8.41 -18.78 17.97
CA GLY A 168 -7.21 -19.26 18.68
C GLY A 168 -5.95 -19.36 17.81
N ARG A 169 -6.00 -18.87 16.56
CA ARG A 169 -4.86 -18.92 15.62
C ARG A 169 -4.00 -17.66 15.65
N ILE A 170 -4.09 -16.86 16.71
CA ILE A 170 -3.17 -15.74 16.96
C ILE A 170 -2.46 -15.90 18.30
N VAL A 171 -1.15 -15.75 18.28
CA VAL A 171 -0.34 -15.57 19.50
C VAL A 171 0.28 -14.19 19.45
N VAL A 172 -0.03 -13.35 20.45
CA VAL A 172 0.50 -11.99 20.52
C VAL A 172 1.67 -11.92 21.49
N GLY A 173 2.86 -11.72 20.96
CA GLY A 173 4.04 -11.35 21.74
C GLY A 173 4.04 -9.84 22.01
N VAL A 174 4.45 -9.44 23.21
CA VAL A 174 4.82 -8.03 23.43
C VAL A 174 6.16 -7.80 22.73
N ASP A 175 6.30 -6.69 22.01
CA ASP A 175 7.54 -6.35 21.33
C ASP A 175 8.74 -6.44 22.29
N ASP A 176 9.57 -7.46 22.07
CA ASP A 176 10.92 -7.58 22.60
C ASP A 176 11.85 -7.58 21.36
N PRO A 177 12.83 -6.67 21.26
CA PRO A 177 13.72 -6.58 20.10
C PRO A 177 14.56 -7.85 19.85
N GLY A 178 14.51 -8.85 20.75
CA GLY A 178 15.24 -10.10 20.67
C GLY A 178 14.52 -11.30 20.01
N VAL A 179 13.25 -11.19 19.58
CA VAL A 179 12.54 -12.34 18.98
C VAL A 179 13.11 -12.66 17.59
N ARG A 180 14.02 -13.64 17.53
CA ARG A 180 14.57 -14.17 16.27
C ARG A 180 13.70 -15.31 15.75
N GLY A 181 13.49 -15.34 14.44
CA GLY A 181 12.62 -16.30 13.73
C GLY A 181 13.23 -17.68 13.50
N ASP A 182 14.16 -18.13 14.33
CA ASP A 182 14.98 -19.33 14.13
C ASP A 182 14.26 -20.67 14.47
N ARG A 183 12.97 -20.64 14.81
CA ARG A 183 12.15 -21.84 15.13
C ARG A 183 10.82 -21.96 14.38
N LEU A 184 10.66 -21.33 13.22
CA LEU A 184 9.40 -21.37 12.45
C LEU A 184 9.67 -21.79 10.99
N GLY A 185 8.98 -22.84 10.53
CA GLY A 185 9.30 -23.61 9.31
C GLY A 185 9.21 -22.85 7.99
N HIS A 186 8.56 -21.68 7.95
CA HIS A 186 8.55 -20.76 6.81
C HIS A 186 8.32 -19.34 7.35
N LEU A 187 9.37 -18.50 7.38
CA LEU A 187 9.29 -17.13 7.90
C LEU A 187 9.06 -16.15 6.75
N VAL A 188 7.90 -15.53 6.71
CA VAL A 188 7.63 -14.36 5.86
C VAL A 188 7.60 -13.13 6.75
N GLN A 189 8.70 -12.38 6.77
CA GLN A 189 8.77 -11.12 7.51
C GLN A 189 8.09 -10.02 6.70
N VAL A 190 6.90 -9.62 7.14
CA VAL A 190 6.18 -8.46 6.60
C VAL A 190 6.28 -7.33 7.63
N GLY A 191 7.18 -6.38 7.37
CA GLY A 191 7.28 -5.06 8.00
C GLY A 191 7.34 -5.04 9.53
#